data_AF-A0A0A8EVJ3-F1
#
_entry.id   AF-A0A0A8EVJ3-F1
#
_cell.length_a   1.000
_cell.length_b   1.000
_cell.length_c   1.000
_cell.angle_alpha   90.00
_cell.angle_beta   90.00
_cell.angle_gamma   90.00
#
_symmetry.space_group_name_H-M   'P 1'
#
loop_
_entity.id
_entity.type
_entity.pdbx_description
1 polymer ?
#
loop_
_entity_poly.entity_id
_entity_poly.type
_entity_poly.pdbx_seq_one_letter_code
_entity_poly.pdbx_strand_id
1 'polypeptide(L)'
;MNIIAILRICYPHLLIPSVSALEKTDSGGQSRGLDAGANVLTVNFTGEADRDRYLIYGNKRFVVGLEHARKLADNAGLTMGRSIFIGDGDERMRWE
;
A
#
# COMPACT_ATOMS: atom_id res chain seq x y z
N MET A 1 -15.28 -0.19 0.33
CA MET A 1 -14.84 -1.55 0.71
C MET A 1 -15.48 -2.64 -0.16
N ASN A 2 -16.79 -2.63 -0.42
CA ASN A 2 -17.49 -3.68 -1.17
C ASN A 2 -16.81 -4.11 -2.49
N ILE A 3 -16.30 -3.17 -3.29
CA ILE A 3 -15.59 -3.50 -4.54
C ILE A 3 -14.35 -4.35 -4.29
N ILE A 4 -13.56 -4.07 -3.25
CA ILE A 4 -12.37 -4.84 -2.89
C ILE A 4 -12.77 -6.27 -2.52
N ALA A 5 -13.82 -6.43 -1.70
CA ALA A 5 -14.33 -7.74 -1.31
C ALA A 5 -14.84 -8.55 -2.52
N ILE A 6 -15.60 -7.91 -3.40
CA ILE A 6 -16.07 -8.55 -4.65
C ILE A 6 -14.89 -8.97 -5.51
N LEU A 7 -13.89 -8.11 -5.71
CA LEU A 7 -12.70 -8.44 -6.49
C LEU A 7 -11.93 -9.63 -5.89
N ARG A 8 -11.78 -9.70 -4.55
CA ARG A 8 -11.12 -10.83 -3.90
C ARG A 8 -11.88 -12.14 -4.10
N ILE A 9 -13.21 -12.12 -4.03
CA ILE A 9 -14.05 -13.32 -4.24
C ILE A 9 -14.02 -13.76 -5.70
N CYS A 10 -14.22 -12.84 -6.64
CA CYS A 10 -14.31 -13.16 -8.07
C CYS A 10 -12.95 -13.47 -8.70
N TYR A 11 -11.86 -12.90 -8.19
CA TYR A 11 -10.52 -12.98 -8.78
C TYR A 11 -9.45 -13.21 -7.69
N PRO A 12 -9.33 -14.44 -7.15
CA PRO A 12 -8.55 -14.72 -5.95
C PRO A 12 -7.03 -14.48 -6.10
N HIS A 13 -6.52 -14.35 -7.32
CA HIS A 13 -5.09 -14.12 -7.58
C HIS A 13 -4.75 -12.66 -7.90
N LEU A 14 -5.72 -11.75 -7.93
CA LEU A 14 -5.42 -10.33 -8.19
C LEU A 14 -4.59 -9.71 -7.07
N LEU A 15 -3.68 -8.84 -7.50
CA LEU A 15 -3.04 -7.85 -6.66
C LEU A 15 -4.01 -6.67 -6.51
N ILE A 16 -4.55 -6.51 -5.31
CA ILE A 16 -5.54 -5.49 -4.98
C ILE A 16 -4.90 -4.52 -3.97
N PRO A 17 -4.71 -3.24 -4.34
CA PRO A 17 -4.04 -2.29 -3.46
C PRO A 17 -4.99 -1.68 -2.42
N SER A 18 -4.52 -1.61 -1.17
CA SER A 18 -5.08 -0.76 -0.13
C SER A 18 -4.38 0.60 -0.15
N VAL A 19 -4.96 1.55 -0.89
CA VAL A 19 -4.32 2.82 -1.26
C VAL A 19 -4.48 3.92 -0.20
N SER A 20 -3.54 4.87 -0.20
CA SER A 20 -3.55 6.06 0.70
C SER A 20 -4.85 6.88 0.69
N ALA A 21 -5.61 6.87 -0.41
CA ALA A 21 -6.89 7.57 -0.49
C ALA A 21 -7.95 6.99 0.47
N LEU A 22 -7.85 5.69 0.80
CA LEU A 22 -8.74 5.05 1.77
C LEU A 22 -8.49 5.64 3.17
N GLU A 23 -7.23 5.78 3.57
CA GLU A 23 -6.84 6.37 4.85
C GLU A 23 -7.23 7.85 4.95
N LYS A 24 -7.12 8.59 3.84
CA LYS A 24 -7.54 9.99 3.78
C LYS A 24 -9.06 10.15 3.94
N THR A 25 -9.84 9.21 3.42
CA THR A 25 -11.31 9.29 3.43
C THR A 25 -11.88 8.97 4.80
N ASP A 26 -11.29 8.02 5.51
CA ASP A 26 -11.69 7.65 6.86
C ASP A 26 -10.51 7.00 7.60
N SER A 27 -10.38 7.33 8.89
CA SER A 27 -9.34 6.78 9.75
C SER A 27 -9.38 5.25 9.74
N GLY A 28 -8.21 4.61 9.55
CA GLY A 28 -8.10 3.16 9.41
C GLY A 28 -8.62 2.61 8.09
N GLY A 29 -8.86 3.46 7.08
CA GLY A 29 -9.35 3.04 5.77
C GLY A 29 -8.42 2.03 5.07
N GLN A 30 -7.10 2.13 5.26
CA GLN A 30 -6.17 1.13 4.73
C GLN A 30 -6.29 -0.23 5.44
N SER A 31 -6.48 -0.23 6.75
CA SER A 31 -6.72 -1.45 7.54
C SER A 31 -7.96 -2.18 7.04
N ARG A 32 -9.07 -1.44 6.91
CA ARG A 32 -10.33 -2.02 6.38
C ARG A 32 -10.21 -2.47 4.93
N GLY A 33 -9.31 -1.85 4.15
CA GLY A 33 -8.97 -2.32 2.80
C GLY A 33 -8.34 -3.72 2.83
N LEU A 34 -7.40 -3.96 3.77
CA LEU A 34 -6.80 -5.28 3.99
C LEU A 34 -7.86 -6.28 4.47
N ASP A 35 -8.69 -5.91 5.44
CA ASP A 35 -9.78 -6.76 5.94
C ASP A 35 -10.78 -7.15 4.84
N ALA A 36 -11.01 -6.25 3.88
CA ALA A 36 -11.85 -6.50 2.71
C ALA A 36 -11.18 -7.37 1.64
N GLY A 37 -9.91 -7.77 1.80
CA GLY A 37 -9.20 -8.66 0.88
C GLY A 37 -8.14 -8.00 0.00
N ALA A 38 -7.75 -6.74 0.25
CA ALA A 38 -6.57 -6.17 -0.37
C ALA A 38 -5.29 -6.90 0.09
N ASN A 39 -4.30 -7.02 -0.79
CA ASN A 39 -3.04 -7.72 -0.51
C ASN A 39 -1.79 -6.94 -0.97
N VAL A 40 -1.95 -5.66 -1.32
CA VAL A 40 -0.86 -4.76 -1.68
C VAL A 40 -0.99 -3.45 -0.91
N LEU A 41 0.12 -2.94 -0.39
CA LEU A 41 0.22 -1.58 0.15
C LEU A 41 1.10 -0.74 -0.77
N THR A 42 0.71 0.51 -0.99
CA THR A 42 1.48 1.43 -1.85
C THR A 42 2.32 2.36 -0.98
N VAL A 43 3.64 2.31 -1.13
CA VAL A 43 4.59 3.21 -0.46
C VAL A 43 4.98 4.35 -1.39
N ASN A 44 5.04 5.57 -0.86
CA ASN A 44 5.52 6.74 -1.57
C ASN A 44 7.04 6.88 -1.37
N PHE A 45 7.79 6.91 -2.48
CA PHE A 45 9.24 7.11 -2.53
C PHE A 45 9.65 8.49 -3.07
N THR A 46 8.70 9.41 -3.27
CA THR A 46 8.99 10.78 -3.68
C THR A 46 9.79 11.48 -2.57
N GLY A 47 10.95 12.03 -2.94
CA GLY A 47 11.77 12.83 -2.03
C GLY A 47 11.01 14.06 -1.54
N GLU A 48 11.29 14.49 -0.31
CA GLU A 48 10.51 15.55 0.37
C GLU A 48 10.40 16.83 -0.46
N ALA A 49 11.49 17.23 -1.13
CA ALA A 49 11.54 18.41 -1.98
C ALA A 49 10.57 18.39 -3.17
N ASP A 50 10.17 17.20 -3.63
CA ASP A 50 9.29 17.04 -4.81
C ASP A 50 7.86 16.64 -4.45
N ARG A 51 7.54 16.40 -3.16
CA ARG A 51 6.20 15.92 -2.75
C ARG A 51 5.08 16.90 -3.11
N ASP A 52 5.36 18.19 -2.99
CA ASP A 52 4.39 19.25 -3.29
C ASP A 52 4.15 19.44 -4.79
N ARG A 53 4.94 18.79 -5.64
CA ARG A 53 4.75 18.78 -7.10
C ARG A 53 3.74 17.72 -7.55
N TYR A 54 3.30 16.82 -6.65
CA TYR A 54 2.39 15.71 -6.97
C TYR A 54 1.09 15.77 -6.14
N LEU A 55 0.16 16.63 -6.55
CA LEU A 55 -1.04 17.01 -5.81
C LEU A 55 -2.35 16.34 -6.30
N ILE A 56 -2.32 15.05 -6.66
CA ILE A 56 -3.51 14.34 -7.19
C ILE A 56 -4.76 14.46 -6.28
N TYR A 57 -4.59 14.68 -4.98
CA TYR A 57 -5.69 14.83 -4.02
C TYR A 57 -5.66 16.17 -3.26
N GLY A 58 -5.06 17.20 -3.84
CA GLY A 58 -4.87 18.51 -3.20
C GLY A 58 -3.75 18.55 -2.17
N ASN A 59 -3.63 19.70 -1.49
CA ASN A 59 -2.44 20.13 -0.75
C ASN A 59 -2.18 19.32 0.53
N LYS A 60 -3.23 18.68 1.08
CA LYS A 60 -3.13 17.78 2.25
C LYS A 60 -3.27 16.34 1.79
N ARG A 61 -2.14 15.69 1.50
CA ARG A 61 -2.05 14.28 1.14
C ARG A 61 -1.52 13.47 2.33
N PHE A 62 -2.17 12.35 2.63
CA PHE A 62 -1.58 11.34 3.49
C PHE A 62 -0.50 10.59 2.70
N VAL A 63 0.75 10.72 3.14
CA VAL A 63 1.89 10.07 2.51
C VAL A 63 2.20 8.78 3.25
N VAL A 64 1.97 7.65 2.59
CA VAL A 64 2.30 6.33 3.13
C VAL A 64 3.80 6.11 2.98
N GLY A 65 4.53 6.15 4.08
CA GLY A 65 5.93 5.71 4.15
C GLY A 65 6.05 4.20 4.39
N LEU A 66 7.27 3.67 4.23
CA LEU A 66 7.55 2.24 4.44
C LEU A 66 7.23 1.79 5.87
N GLU A 67 7.56 2.62 6.86
CA GLU A 67 7.31 2.33 8.28
C GLU A 67 5.81 2.21 8.58
N HIS A 68 4.98 3.09 8.01
CA HIS A 68 3.53 3.00 8.13
C HIS A 68 3.01 1.71 7.52
N ALA A 69 3.51 1.33 6.34
CA ALA A 69 3.12 0.08 5.69
C ALA A 69 3.49 -1.15 6.52
N ARG A 70 4.68 -1.19 7.14
CA ARG A 70 5.08 -2.29 8.06
C ARG A 70 4.14 -2.39 9.25
N LYS A 71 3.89 -1.28 9.95
CA LYS A 71 2.98 -1.25 11.11
C LYS A 71 1.58 -1.72 10.75
N LEU A 72 1.07 -1.32 9.59
CA LEU A 72 -0.26 -1.72 9.14
C LEU A 72 -0.32 -3.23 8.85
N ALA A 73 0.72 -3.80 8.23
CA ALA A 73 0.82 -5.24 8.01
C ALA A 73 0.92 -6.01 9.34
N ASP A 74 1.79 -5.56 10.25
CA ASP A 74 1.98 -6.19 11.56
C ASP A 74 0.69 -6.19 12.39
N ASN A 75 -0.01 -5.05 12.44
CA ASN A 75 -1.29 -4.92 13.15
C ASN A 75 -2.39 -5.80 12.56
N ALA A 76 -2.35 -6.07 11.25
CA ALA A 76 -3.27 -6.97 10.57
C ALA A 76 -2.87 -8.46 10.71
N GLY A 77 -1.76 -8.76 11.39
CA GLY A 77 -1.25 -10.14 11.50
C GLY A 77 -0.72 -10.70 10.16
N LEU A 78 -0.31 -9.82 9.24
CA LEU A 78 0.17 -10.18 7.91
C LEU A 78 1.70 -10.15 7.85
N THR A 79 2.26 -10.92 6.93
CA THR A 79 3.70 -10.89 6.61
C THR A 79 3.93 -10.24 5.25
N MET A 80 4.98 -9.42 5.16
CA MET A 80 5.36 -8.78 3.90
C MET A 80 5.95 -9.83 2.95
N GLY A 81 5.27 -10.03 1.81
CA GLY A 81 5.75 -10.93 0.76
C GLY A 81 6.94 -10.38 -0.02
N ARG A 82 7.66 -11.26 -0.72
CA ARG A 82 8.69 -10.86 -1.69
C ARG A 82 8.06 -10.19 -2.91
N SER A 83 8.79 -9.27 -3.53
CA SER A 83 8.38 -8.73 -4.83
C SER A 83 8.41 -9.84 -5.87
N ILE A 84 7.32 -10.03 -6.61
CA ILE A 84 7.26 -10.99 -7.73
C ILE A 84 8.01 -10.49 -8.97
N PHE A 85 8.41 -9.21 -8.98
CA PHE A 85 9.14 -8.57 -10.08
C PHE A 85 10.65 -8.54 -9.85
N ILE A 86 11.10 -8.86 -8.64
CA ILE A 86 12.52 -8.95 -8.28
C ILE A 86 12.84 -10.43 -8.11
N GLY A 87 13.60 -10.99 -9.04
CA GLY A 87 14.10 -12.37 -8.93
C GLY A 87 15.11 -12.52 -7.79
N ASP A 88 15.37 -13.76 -7.37
CA ASP A 88 16.43 -14.04 -6.41
C ASP A 88 17.78 -13.61 -7.03
N GLY A 89 18.39 -12.54 -6.46
CA GLY A 89 19.73 -12.07 -6.85
C GLY A 89 19.83 -10.73 -7.58
N ASP A 90 18.80 -9.87 -7.64
CA ASP A 90 18.99 -8.51 -8.20
C ASP A 90 19.78 -7.61 -7.23
N GLU A 91 21.10 -7.57 -7.43
CA GLU A 91 22.06 -6.80 -6.64
C GLU A 91 21.80 -5.28 -6.64
N ARG A 92 20.98 -4.78 -7.59
CA ARG A 92 20.64 -3.35 -7.74
C ARG A 92 19.74 -2.79 -6.64
N MET A 93 19.28 -3.61 -5.70
CA MET A 93 18.49 -3.19 -4.53
C MET A 93 19.10 -3.63 -3.19
N ARG A 94 20.44 -3.71 -3.09
CA ARG A 94 21.10 -3.65 -1.78
C ARG A 94 20.98 -2.22 -1.25
N TRP A 95 19.96 -1.99 -0.42
CA TRP A 95 19.82 -0.76 0.34
C TRP A 95 20.73 -0.86 1.56
N GLU A 96 21.94 -0.29 1.46
CA GLU A 96 22.80 0.03 2.61
C GLU A 96 22.17 1.14 3.47
#